data_AF-A0A3B0Z902-F1
#
_entry.id   AF-A0A3B0Z902-F1
#
_cell.length_a   1.000
_cell.length_b   1.000
_cell.length_c   1.000
_cell.angle_alpha   90.00
_cell.angle_beta   90.00
_cell.angle_gamma   90.00
#
_symmetry.space_group_name_H-M   'P 1'
#
loop_
_entity.id
_entity.type
_entity.pdbx_description
1 polymer ?
#
loop_
_entity_poly.entity_id
_entity_poly.type
_entity_poly.pdbx_seq_one_letter_code
_entity_poly.pdbx_strand_id
1 'polypeptide(L)'
;MSENFNKGKRGAIIKPDPNKVRITIRLDGDIIEHFKKQVHSAGGGNYQTHINDALREYINSHDKSLEDALRKVIREELKLAG
;
A
#
# COMPACT_ATOMS: atom_id res chain seq x y z
N MET A 1 -46.09 -6.56 -8.51
CA MET A 1 -45.22 -7.37 -9.38
C MET A 1 -44.08 -7.87 -8.53
N SER A 2 -44.01 -9.18 -8.29
CA SER A 2 -43.08 -9.79 -7.33
C SER A 2 -41.85 -10.28 -8.10
N GLU A 3 -40.74 -9.55 -8.03
CA GLU A 3 -39.51 -9.93 -8.73
C GLU A 3 -38.85 -11.10 -8.00
N ASN A 4 -38.66 -12.21 -8.73
CA ASN A 4 -38.21 -13.49 -8.18
C ASN A 4 -36.68 -13.59 -8.33
N PHE A 5 -35.94 -13.31 -7.25
CA PHE A 5 -34.46 -13.26 -7.25
C PHE A 5 -33.78 -14.65 -7.14
N ASN A 6 -34.52 -15.74 -7.35
CA ASN A 6 -34.07 -17.11 -7.08
C ASN A 6 -32.97 -17.65 -8.01
N LYS A 7 -32.53 -16.87 -9.01
CA LYS A 7 -31.44 -17.21 -9.95
C LYS A 7 -30.21 -16.29 -9.85
N GLY A 8 -30.18 -15.38 -8.88
CA GLY A 8 -29.01 -14.53 -8.65
C GLY A 8 -27.83 -15.33 -8.08
N LYS A 9 -26.86 -15.71 -8.92
CA LYS A 9 -25.57 -16.21 -8.40
C LYS A 9 -24.86 -15.06 -7.67
N ARG A 10 -24.77 -15.15 -6.34
CA ARG A 10 -23.86 -14.32 -5.52
C ARG A 10 -22.41 -14.76 -5.78
N GLY A 11 -21.88 -14.40 -6.94
CA GLY A 11 -20.45 -14.47 -7.22
C GLY A 11 -19.78 -13.16 -6.83
N ALA A 12 -18.52 -13.21 -6.39
CA ALA A 12 -17.71 -12.00 -6.27
C ALA A 12 -17.63 -11.34 -7.66
N ILE A 13 -18.23 -10.16 -7.81
CA ILE A 13 -18.37 -9.45 -9.10
C ILE A 13 -17.00 -8.98 -9.64
N ILE A 14 -15.97 -9.05 -8.82
CA ILE A 14 -14.60 -8.64 -9.12
C ILE A 14 -13.67 -9.71 -8.57
N LYS A 15 -12.95 -10.37 -9.48
CA LYS A 15 -11.79 -11.19 -9.09
C LYS A 15 -10.83 -10.25 -8.35
N PRO A 16 -10.32 -10.62 -7.16
CA PRO A 16 -9.31 -9.80 -6.50
C PRO A 16 -8.13 -9.64 -7.45
N ASP A 17 -7.58 -8.43 -7.51
CA ASP A 17 -6.41 -8.15 -8.33
C ASP A 17 -5.30 -9.14 -7.95
N PRO A 18 -4.71 -9.87 -8.92
CA PRO A 18 -3.75 -10.93 -8.61
C PRO A 18 -2.50 -10.41 -7.89
N ASN A 19 -2.23 -9.10 -7.96
CA ASN A 19 -1.11 -8.46 -7.28
C ASN A 19 -1.46 -7.96 -5.86
N LYS A 20 -2.73 -8.01 -5.45
CA LYS A 20 -3.18 -7.56 -4.12
C LYS A 20 -3.46 -8.75 -3.23
N VAL A 21 -2.56 -8.98 -2.27
CA VAL A 21 -2.72 -10.01 -1.26
C VAL A 21 -3.60 -9.50 -0.12
N ARG A 22 -4.67 -10.24 0.21
CA ARG A 22 -5.48 -9.95 1.40
C ARG A 22 -4.74 -10.42 2.64
N ILE A 23 -4.37 -9.49 3.50
CA ILE A 23 -3.74 -9.76 4.80
C ILE A 23 -4.61 -9.22 5.93
N THR A 24 -4.53 -9.86 7.09
CA THR A 24 -5.13 -9.34 8.33
C THR A 24 -4.00 -8.75 9.16
N ILE A 25 -3.94 -7.41 9.24
CA ILE A 25 -2.97 -6.68 10.07
C ILE A 25 -3.72 -5.80 11.06
N ARG A 26 -3.16 -5.63 12.26
CA ARG A 26 -3.63 -4.62 13.21
C ARG A 26 -2.91 -3.32 12.88
N LEU A 27 -3.66 -2.25 12.70
CA LEU A 27 -3.15 -0.89 12.55
C LEU A 27 -3.78 -0.03 13.64
N ASP A 28 -3.04 0.97 14.11
CA ASP A 28 -3.54 1.91 15.10
C ASP A 28 -4.72 2.72 14.56
N GLY A 29 -5.67 3.01 15.45
CA GLY A 29 -6.92 3.66 15.08
C GLY A 29 -6.71 5.08 14.54
N ASP A 30 -5.73 5.81 15.06
CA ASP A 30 -5.37 7.16 14.62
C ASP A 30 -4.81 7.16 13.19
N ILE A 31 -4.00 6.15 12.82
CA ILE A 31 -3.48 5.99 11.46
C ILE A 31 -4.65 5.80 10.49
N ILE A 32 -5.57 4.90 10.81
CA ILE A 32 -6.78 4.67 10.00
C ILE A 32 -7.62 5.94 9.89
N GLU A 33 -7.80 6.67 10.99
CA GLU A 33 -8.56 7.92 11.00
C GLU A 33 -7.90 9.01 10.16
N HIS A 34 -6.58 9.15 10.23
CA HIS A 34 -5.81 10.10 9.45
C HIS A 34 -6.01 9.87 7.94
N PHE A 35 -5.85 8.63 7.47
CA PHE A 35 -6.06 8.30 6.06
C PHE A 35 -7.53 8.42 5.63
N LYS A 36 -8.48 8.10 6.53
CA LYS A 36 -9.92 8.35 6.28
C LYS A 36 -10.22 9.84 6.09
N LYS A 37 -9.66 10.71 6.93
CA LYS A 37 -9.83 12.16 6.83
C LYS A 37 -9.23 12.70 5.52
N GLN A 38 -8.06 12.21 5.12
CA GLN A 38 -7.45 12.59 3.84
C GLN A 38 -8.34 12.23 2.65
N VAL A 39 -8.83 10.98 2.56
CA VAL A 39 -9.68 10.58 1.41
C VAL A 39 -11.04 11.25 1.40
N HIS A 40 -11.59 11.55 2.58
CA HIS A 40 -12.84 12.29 2.67
C HIS A 40 -12.67 13.73 2.18
N SER A 41 -11.55 14.37 2.51
CA SER A 41 -11.21 15.71 2.06
C SER A 41 -10.97 15.79 0.55
N ALA A 42 -10.48 14.71 -0.06
CA ALA A 42 -10.23 14.61 -1.50
C ALA A 42 -11.48 14.31 -2.35
N GLY A 43 -12.69 14.33 -1.77
CA GLY A 43 -13.94 14.07 -2.50
C GLY A 43 -14.34 12.59 -2.57
N GLY A 44 -13.78 11.76 -1.69
CA GLY A 44 -14.04 10.33 -1.63
C GLY A 44 -12.90 9.51 -2.22
N GLY A 45 -12.61 8.36 -1.61
CA GLY A 45 -11.51 7.49 -2.02
C GLY A 45 -11.36 6.28 -1.10
N ASN A 46 -10.56 5.31 -1.52
CA ASN A 46 -10.26 4.13 -0.70
C ASN A 46 -9.04 4.42 0.19
N TYR A 47 -9.25 4.56 1.49
CA TYR A 47 -8.18 4.76 2.47
C TYR A 47 -7.12 3.64 2.42
N GLN A 48 -7.51 2.42 2.03
CA GLN A 48 -6.57 1.30 1.85
C GLN A 48 -5.58 1.56 0.71
N THR A 49 -6.00 2.28 -0.34
CA THR A 49 -5.10 2.67 -1.44
C THR A 49 -4.04 3.64 -0.93
N HIS A 50 -4.44 4.64 -0.14
CA HIS A 50 -3.49 5.60 0.43
C HIS A 50 -2.51 4.95 1.41
N ILE A 51 -2.99 4.02 2.25
CA ILE A 51 -2.11 3.25 3.14
C ILE A 51 -1.08 2.46 2.32
N ASN A 52 -1.51 1.77 1.25
CA ASN A 52 -0.59 1.03 0.39
C ASN A 52 0.41 1.94 -0.33
N ASP A 53 -0.02 3.13 -0.74
CA ASP A 53 0.86 4.10 -1.40
C ASP A 53 1.92 4.63 -0.44
N ALA A 54 1.54 4.97 0.79
CA ALA A 54 2.47 5.37 1.85
C ALA A 54 3.47 4.25 2.18
N LEU A 55 3.03 2.99 2.23
CA LEU A 55 3.93 1.84 2.42
C LEU A 55 4.91 1.69 1.26
N ARG A 56 4.48 1.91 0.01
CA ARG A 56 5.37 1.90 -1.17
C ARG A 56 6.36 3.04 -1.13
N GLU A 57 5.93 4.24 -0.77
CA GLU A 57 6.81 5.40 -0.63
C GLU A 57 7.85 5.16 0.46
N TYR A 58 7.45 4.56 1.59
CA TYR A 58 8.38 4.17 2.64
C TYR A 58 9.41 3.17 2.12
N ILE A 59 8.99 2.11 1.41
CA ILE A 59 9.90 1.13 0.82
C ILE A 59 10.87 1.81 -0.16
N ASN A 60 10.36 2.63 -1.08
CA ASN A 60 11.19 3.33 -2.07
C ASN A 60 12.17 4.32 -1.42
N SER A 61 11.77 4.98 -0.33
CA SER A 61 12.61 5.91 0.41
C SER A 61 13.68 5.18 1.23
N HIS A 62 13.33 4.01 1.79
CA HIS A 62 14.27 3.18 2.53
C HIS A 62 15.26 2.48 1.61
N ASP A 63 14.83 2.04 0.42
CA ASP A 63 15.69 1.45 -0.61
C ASP A 63 16.69 2.50 -1.11
N LYS A 64 16.25 3.73 -1.38
CA LYS A 64 17.16 4.84 -1.69
C LYS A 64 18.15 5.13 -0.57
N SER A 65 17.73 5.08 0.70
CA SER A 65 18.62 5.28 1.85
C SER A 65 19.65 4.14 1.98
N LEU A 66 19.26 2.90 1.67
CA LEU A 66 20.14 1.74 1.69
C LEU A 66 21.11 1.74 0.50
N GLU A 67 20.63 2.10 -0.70
CA GLU A 67 21.44 2.29 -1.89
C GLU A 67 22.48 3.39 -1.70
N ASP A 68 22.11 4.52 -1.09
CA ASP A 68 23.05 5.63 -0.84
C ASP A 68 24.09 5.24 0.22
N ALA A 69 23.66 4.53 1.29
CA ALA A 69 24.56 3.95 2.27
C ALA A 69 25.52 2.94 1.65
N LEU A 70 25.03 2.05 0.77
CA LEU A 70 25.84 1.04 0.09
C LEU A 70 26.83 1.68 -0.89
N ARG A 71 26.42 2.68 -1.68
CA ARG A 71 27.33 3.45 -2.55
C ARG A 71 28.41 4.16 -1.76
N LYS A 72 28.08 4.69 -0.58
CA LYS A 72 29.07 5.33 0.29
C LYS A 72 30.11 4.32 0.76
N VAL A 73 29.69 3.15 1.26
CA VAL A 73 30.59 2.08 1.70
C VAL A 73 31.48 1.59 0.55
N ILE A 74 30.92 1.33 -0.64
CA ILE A 74 31.69 0.88 -1.80
C ILE A 74 32.75 1.93 -2.22
N ARG A 75 32.40 3.22 -2.19
CA ARG A 75 33.33 4.31 -2.54
C ARG A 75 34.44 4.49 -1.50
N GLU A 76 34.17 4.22 -0.22
CA GLU A 76 35.18 4.25 0.83
C GLU A 76 36.17 3.07 0.70
N GLU A 77 35.67 1.86 0.45
CA GLU A 77 36.51 0.67 0.25
C GLU A 77 37.41 0.80 -0.99
N LEU A 78 36.91 1.36 -2.10
CA LEU A 78 37.70 1.62 -3.31
C LEU A 78 38.78 2.71 -3.13
N LYS A 79 38.64 3.61 -2.16
CA LYS A 79 39.64 4.64 -1.84
C LYS A 79 40.72 4.15 -0.88
N LEU A 80 40.41 3.16 -0.04
CA LEU A 80 41.36 2.55 0.89
C LEU A 80 42.22 1.46 0.22
N ALA A 81 41.70 0.85 -0.85
CA ALA A 81 42.39 -0.19 -1.62
C ALA A 81 43.28 0.34 -2.77
N GLY A 82 43.38 1.67 -2.94
CA GLY A 82 44.29 2.33 -3.88
C GLY A 82 45.42 3.04 -3.17
#